data_AF-A0A3N5FFW3-F1
#
_entry.id   AF-A0A3N5FFW3-F1
#
_cell.length_a   1.000
_cell.length_b   1.000
_cell.length_c   1.000
_cell.angle_alpha   90.00
_cell.angle_beta   90.00
_cell.angle_gamma   90.00
#
_symmetry.space_group_name_H-M   'P 1'
#
loop_
_entity.id
_entity.type
_entity.pdbx_description
1 polymer ?
#
loop_
_entity_poly.entity_id
_entity_poly.type
_entity_poly.pdbx_seq_one_letter_code
_entity_poly.pdbx_strand_id
1 'polypeptide(L)'
;MALSASAARKSDYFSNSMLDYNLCLDDCVAFDLNENFIESKIDELDEIGNSGFIYQLTQARITELALICAGNYADNFEFKAAGDLLVNPRCIRIHIDGVKEPVYKKRHLALTDQFSEVAKTQTGIIRWLGKNTHPEITRKPLIPDLYERLKNAGIISEKYLDTVYKRMNKIAGVIGFLSAYNSSEAPILYQRLQSAKEESAFIKSNLCNFNFDTFFILDHEILKLIENDNYKSVFIGNEKQ
;
A
#
# COMPACT_ATOMS: atom_id res chain seq x y z
N MET A 1 -17.88 36.08 19.12
CA MET A 1 -19.03 35.27 18.65
C MET A 1 -18.98 34.89 17.17
N ALA A 2 -18.46 35.70 16.24
CA ALA A 2 -18.40 35.33 14.81
C ALA A 2 -17.32 34.26 14.48
N LEU A 3 -16.18 34.25 15.19
CA LEU A 3 -15.10 33.28 14.98
C LEU A 3 -15.48 31.85 15.40
N SER A 4 -16.30 31.67 16.43
CA SER A 4 -16.73 30.35 16.91
C SER A 4 -17.75 29.69 15.99
N ALA A 5 -18.65 30.47 15.39
CA ALA A 5 -19.62 29.96 14.42
C ALA A 5 -18.98 29.57 13.08
N SER A 6 -17.93 30.30 12.64
CA SER A 6 -17.16 29.94 11.44
C SER A 6 -16.29 28.70 11.64
N ALA A 7 -15.73 28.49 12.84
CA ALA A 7 -14.96 27.29 13.17
C ALA A 7 -15.87 26.06 13.27
N ALA A 8 -17.03 26.18 13.92
CA ALA A 8 -18.04 25.12 13.99
C ALA A 8 -18.55 24.71 12.60
N ARG A 9 -18.90 25.67 11.74
CA ARG A 9 -19.33 25.38 10.35
C ARG A 9 -18.25 24.74 9.49
N LYS A 10 -16.97 25.08 9.71
CA LYS A 10 -15.86 24.40 9.05
C LYS A 10 -15.73 22.97 9.56
N SER A 11 -15.78 22.76 10.88
CA SER A 11 -15.76 21.44 11.50
C SER A 11 -16.86 20.53 10.96
N ASP A 12 -18.10 21.01 10.91
CA ASP A 12 -19.26 20.25 10.41
C ASP A 12 -19.12 19.91 8.92
N TYR A 13 -18.61 20.84 8.11
CA TYR A 13 -18.37 20.59 6.69
C TYR A 13 -17.28 19.52 6.48
N PHE A 14 -16.17 19.60 7.20
CA PHE A 14 -15.10 18.59 7.12
C PHE A 14 -15.58 17.21 7.58
N SER A 15 -16.35 17.14 8.66
CA SER A 15 -16.93 15.87 9.12
C SER A 15 -17.85 15.25 8.08
N ASN A 16 -18.67 16.05 7.39
CA ASN A 16 -19.54 15.56 6.31
C ASN A 16 -18.74 15.09 5.09
N SER A 17 -17.72 15.84 4.64
CA SER A 17 -16.87 15.42 3.52
C SER A 17 -16.09 14.13 3.82
N MET A 18 -15.60 13.97 5.05
CA MET A 18 -14.94 12.74 5.47
C MET A 18 -15.92 11.57 5.56
N LEU A 19 -17.15 11.80 6.03
CA LEU A 19 -18.18 10.76 6.08
C LEU A 19 -18.51 10.24 4.67
N ASP A 20 -18.83 11.14 3.74
CA ASP A 20 -19.16 10.80 2.36
C ASP A 20 -18.00 10.05 1.68
N TYR A 21 -16.77 10.49 1.94
CA TYR A 21 -15.57 9.83 1.43
C TYR A 21 -15.41 8.39 1.98
N ASN A 22 -15.62 8.19 3.27
CA ASN A 22 -15.52 6.88 3.90
C ASN A 22 -16.62 5.92 3.42
N LEU A 23 -17.83 6.42 3.14
CA LEU A 23 -18.90 5.63 2.53
C LEU A 23 -18.52 5.19 1.10
N CYS A 24 -17.89 6.07 0.31
CA CYS A 24 -17.42 5.70 -1.02
C CYS A 24 -16.38 4.56 -0.99
N LEU A 25 -15.58 4.44 0.07
CA LEU A 25 -14.63 3.33 0.21
C LEU A 25 -15.32 1.96 0.37
N ASP A 26 -16.56 1.91 0.87
CA ASP A 26 -17.30 0.65 1.06
C ASP A 26 -17.77 0.04 -0.26
N ASP A 27 -18.02 0.87 -1.27
CA ASP A 27 -18.40 0.42 -2.61
C ASP A 27 -17.23 -0.28 -3.34
N CYS A 28 -16.02 -0.22 -2.78
CA CYS A 28 -14.77 -0.66 -3.40
C CYS A 28 -14.41 -2.13 -3.13
N VAL A 29 -15.33 -2.89 -2.52
CA VAL A 29 -15.14 -4.29 -2.10
C VAL A 29 -15.16 -5.28 -3.30
N ALA A 30 -15.22 -4.80 -4.56
CA ALA A 30 -15.31 -5.63 -5.77
C ALA A 30 -14.30 -5.23 -6.89
N PHE A 31 -13.91 -6.24 -7.71
CA PHE A 31 -13.09 -6.34 -8.94
C PHE A 31 -12.10 -5.24 -9.40
N ASP A 32 -12.30 -3.97 -9.08
CA ASP A 32 -11.49 -2.83 -9.54
C ASP A 32 -10.38 -2.43 -8.57
N LEU A 33 -10.22 -3.13 -7.45
CA LEU A 33 -9.18 -2.84 -6.46
C LEU A 33 -7.78 -3.12 -7.04
N ASN A 34 -7.07 -2.05 -7.39
CA ASN A 34 -5.72 -2.08 -7.95
C ASN A 34 -4.89 -0.88 -7.48
N GLU A 35 -3.61 -0.83 -7.85
CA GLU A 35 -2.69 0.26 -7.45
C GLU A 35 -3.23 1.64 -7.81
N ASN A 36 -3.71 1.86 -9.04
CA ASN A 36 -4.20 3.17 -9.50
C ASN A 36 -5.42 3.63 -8.71
N PHE A 37 -6.34 2.71 -8.42
CA PHE A 37 -7.51 3.01 -7.60
C PHE A 37 -7.09 3.45 -6.18
N ILE A 38 -6.17 2.73 -5.56
CA ILE A 38 -5.70 3.09 -4.21
C ILE A 38 -4.94 4.42 -4.25
N GLU A 39 -4.13 4.67 -5.28
CA GLU A 39 -3.45 5.96 -5.47
C GLU A 39 -4.47 7.11 -5.55
N SER A 40 -5.52 6.95 -6.36
CA SER A 40 -6.53 8.01 -6.51
C SER A 40 -7.24 8.29 -5.18
N LYS A 41 -7.51 7.25 -4.38
CA LYS A 41 -8.07 7.41 -3.03
C LYS A 41 -7.11 8.12 -2.07
N ILE A 42 -5.82 7.88 -2.17
CA ILE A 42 -4.84 8.66 -1.38
C ILE A 42 -4.88 10.13 -1.80
N ASP A 43 -4.87 10.41 -3.10
CA ASP A 43 -4.88 11.79 -3.62
C ASP A 43 -6.18 12.51 -3.24
N GLU A 44 -7.35 11.86 -3.38
CA GLU A 44 -8.65 12.39 -2.95
C GLU A 44 -8.68 12.70 -1.44
N LEU A 45 -8.15 11.81 -0.60
CA LEU A 45 -8.06 12.04 0.85
C LEU A 45 -7.13 13.21 1.19
N ASP A 46 -5.99 13.31 0.51
CA ASP A 46 -5.02 14.39 0.69
C ASP A 46 -5.61 15.75 0.25
N GLU A 47 -6.48 15.77 -0.78
CA GLU A 47 -7.23 16.96 -1.20
C GLU A 47 -8.31 17.40 -0.20
N ILE A 48 -9.01 16.47 0.44
CA ILE A 48 -9.99 16.80 1.49
C ILE A 48 -9.29 17.52 2.65
N GLY A 49 -8.12 17.02 3.05
CA GLY A 49 -7.22 17.66 4.00
C GLY A 49 -7.75 17.74 5.44
N ASN A 50 -7.13 16.98 6.35
CA ASN A 50 -7.30 17.11 7.80
C ASN A 50 -6.16 16.31 8.46
N SER A 51 -5.61 16.72 9.60
CA SER A 51 -4.57 15.93 10.31
C SER A 51 -5.09 15.24 11.57
N GLY A 52 -6.41 15.31 11.82
CA GLY A 52 -7.05 14.73 13.00
C GLY A 52 -7.26 13.23 12.95
N PHE A 53 -7.85 12.69 14.02
CA PHE A 53 -8.07 11.26 14.20
C PHE A 53 -8.86 10.60 13.07
N ILE A 54 -9.92 11.25 12.58
CA ILE A 54 -10.74 10.72 11.48
C ILE A 54 -9.90 10.53 10.22
N TYR A 55 -9.06 11.50 9.85
CA TYR A 55 -8.17 11.37 8.69
C TYR A 55 -7.19 10.20 8.85
N GLN A 56 -6.59 10.05 10.03
CA GLN A 56 -5.65 8.96 10.28
C GLN A 56 -6.32 7.59 10.22
N LEU A 57 -7.55 7.46 10.73
CA LEU A 57 -8.33 6.22 10.60
C LEU A 57 -8.77 5.96 9.15
N THR A 58 -9.12 6.99 8.39
CA THR A 58 -9.42 6.86 6.96
C THR A 58 -8.18 6.42 6.17
N GLN A 59 -7.01 6.98 6.48
CA GLN A 59 -5.75 6.52 5.89
C GLN A 59 -5.45 5.06 6.27
N ALA A 60 -5.79 4.65 7.49
CA ALA A 60 -5.72 3.23 7.90
C ALA A 60 -6.68 2.36 7.08
N ARG A 61 -7.90 2.82 6.79
CA ARG A 61 -8.85 2.11 5.90
C ARG A 61 -8.27 1.91 4.49
N ILE A 62 -7.66 2.94 3.90
CA ILE A 62 -6.98 2.82 2.60
C ILE A 62 -5.81 1.82 2.67
N THR A 63 -5.09 1.80 3.80
CA THR A 63 -4.01 0.83 4.05
C THR A 63 -4.54 -0.61 4.12
N GLU A 64 -5.69 -0.83 4.75
CA GLU A 64 -6.35 -2.14 4.73
C GLU A 64 -6.70 -2.60 3.31
N LEU A 65 -7.28 -1.71 2.50
CA LEU A 65 -7.58 -2.01 1.09
C LEU A 65 -6.31 -2.39 0.32
N ALA A 66 -5.21 -1.65 0.51
CA ALA A 66 -3.93 -1.95 -0.14
C ALA A 66 -3.36 -3.32 0.28
N LEU A 67 -3.44 -3.67 1.57
CA LEU A 67 -3.01 -4.98 2.06
C LEU A 67 -3.86 -6.11 1.48
N ILE A 68 -5.18 -5.95 1.45
CA ILE A 68 -6.10 -6.94 0.88
C ILE A 68 -5.83 -7.13 -0.61
N CYS A 69 -5.65 -6.03 -1.36
CA CYS A 69 -5.28 -6.06 -2.77
C CYS A 69 -3.99 -6.85 -3.02
N ALA A 70 -2.91 -6.52 -2.30
CA ALA A 70 -1.62 -7.20 -2.46
C ALA A 70 -1.67 -8.67 -2.00
N GLY A 71 -2.43 -8.98 -0.95
CA GLY A 71 -2.65 -10.35 -0.50
C GLY A 71 -3.36 -11.18 -1.55
N ASN A 72 -4.42 -10.64 -2.16
CA ASN A 72 -5.16 -11.29 -3.24
C ASN A 72 -4.27 -11.50 -4.48
N TYR A 73 -3.46 -10.52 -4.87
CA TYR A 73 -2.50 -10.70 -5.96
C TYR A 73 -1.47 -11.80 -5.65
N ALA A 74 -0.92 -11.83 -4.42
CA ALA A 74 0.04 -12.84 -4.02
C ALA A 74 -0.58 -14.25 -4.05
N ASP A 75 -1.80 -14.40 -3.53
CA ASP A 75 -2.51 -15.68 -3.48
C ASP A 75 -2.90 -16.20 -4.88
N ASN A 76 -3.04 -15.31 -5.87
CA ASN A 76 -3.40 -15.64 -7.26
C ASN A 76 -2.21 -15.62 -8.25
N PHE A 77 -0.96 -15.70 -7.76
CA PHE A 77 0.26 -15.73 -8.59
C PHE A 77 0.56 -14.45 -9.38
N GLU A 78 -0.11 -13.35 -9.07
CA GLU A 78 0.14 -12.04 -9.65
C GLU A 78 1.31 -11.34 -8.93
N PHE A 79 2.45 -12.03 -8.82
CA PHE A 79 3.60 -11.58 -8.02
C PHE A 79 4.14 -10.22 -8.45
N LYS A 80 4.04 -9.89 -9.74
CA LYS A 80 4.42 -8.58 -10.24
C LYS A 80 3.52 -7.49 -9.66
N ALA A 81 2.21 -7.69 -9.63
CA ALA A 81 1.25 -6.73 -9.09
C ALA A 81 1.35 -6.62 -7.55
N ALA A 82 1.48 -7.76 -6.85
CA ALA A 82 1.75 -7.76 -5.40
C ALA A 82 3.08 -7.07 -5.07
N GLY A 83 4.12 -7.36 -5.85
CA GLY A 83 5.44 -6.73 -5.74
C GLY A 83 5.40 -5.25 -6.06
N ASP A 84 4.54 -4.80 -6.97
CA ASP A 84 4.32 -3.38 -7.28
C ASP A 84 3.77 -2.60 -6.08
N LEU A 85 2.85 -3.19 -5.32
CA LEU A 85 2.32 -2.58 -4.10
C LEU A 85 3.31 -2.62 -2.92
N LEU A 86 4.11 -3.68 -2.80
CA LEU A 86 4.90 -3.95 -1.59
C LEU A 86 6.40 -3.59 -1.69
N VAL A 87 7.02 -3.80 -2.86
CA VAL A 87 8.50 -3.81 -2.99
C VAL A 87 9.01 -2.88 -4.07
N ASN A 88 8.34 -2.79 -5.22
CA ASN A 88 8.81 -2.01 -6.36
C ASN A 88 8.42 -0.54 -6.19
N PRO A 89 9.39 0.39 -6.15
CA PRO A 89 9.07 1.80 -6.07
C PRO A 89 8.26 2.25 -7.29
N ARG A 90 7.29 3.13 -7.04
CA ARG A 90 6.43 3.71 -8.07
C ARG A 90 7.20 4.66 -9.00
N CYS A 91 8.23 5.34 -8.48
CA CYS A 91 9.07 6.22 -9.27
C CYS A 91 10.52 6.24 -8.77
N ILE A 92 11.45 6.04 -9.72
CA ILE A 92 12.89 6.16 -9.50
C ILE A 92 13.45 7.13 -10.54
N ARG A 93 14.15 8.15 -10.09
CA ARG A 93 14.92 9.08 -10.93
C ARG A 93 16.37 8.61 -10.97
N ILE A 94 16.95 8.57 -12.15
CA ILE A 94 18.36 8.23 -12.36
C ILE A 94 19.09 9.52 -12.69
N HIS A 95 19.83 10.05 -11.73
CA HIS A 95 20.72 11.19 -11.93
C HIS A 95 21.99 10.70 -12.62
N ILE A 96 22.48 11.47 -13.60
CA ILE A 96 23.68 11.13 -14.37
C ILE A 96 24.66 12.29 -14.22
N ASP A 97 25.92 11.99 -13.90
CA ASP A 97 26.94 13.01 -13.69
C ASP A 97 27.09 13.92 -14.92
N GLY A 98 27.07 15.23 -14.69
CA GLY A 98 27.15 16.24 -15.75
C GLY A 98 25.84 16.45 -16.54
N VAL A 99 24.77 15.70 -16.25
CA VAL A 99 23.45 15.91 -16.84
C VAL A 99 22.54 16.57 -15.81
N LYS A 100 21.91 17.69 -16.18
CA LYS A 100 21.06 18.47 -15.27
C LYS A 100 19.76 17.77 -14.91
N GLU A 101 19.09 17.20 -15.91
CA GLU A 101 17.77 16.59 -15.73
C GLU A 101 17.89 15.08 -15.56
N PRO A 102 17.24 14.49 -14.53
CA PRO A 102 17.31 13.06 -14.31
C PRO A 102 16.51 12.29 -15.37
N VAL A 103 16.96 11.08 -15.65
CA VAL A 103 16.21 10.13 -16.50
C VAL A 103 15.30 9.29 -15.61
N TYR A 104 14.01 9.25 -15.90
CA TYR A 104 13.07 8.41 -15.16
C TYR A 104 13.28 6.94 -15.51
N LYS A 105 13.46 6.08 -14.50
CA LYS A 105 13.50 4.64 -14.70
C LYS A 105 12.11 4.17 -15.17
N LYS A 106 12.06 3.51 -16.32
CA LYS A 106 10.86 2.77 -16.75
C LYS A 106 10.64 1.61 -15.78
N ARG A 107 9.47 1.58 -15.13
CA ARG A 107 9.11 0.48 -14.22
C ARG A 107 9.21 -0.84 -14.99
N HIS A 108 9.73 -1.89 -14.35
CA HIS A 108 9.92 -3.22 -14.95
C HIS A 108 10.95 -3.37 -16.08
N LEU A 109 11.49 -2.29 -16.64
CA LEU A 109 12.65 -2.38 -17.54
C LEU A 109 13.93 -2.46 -16.72
N ALA A 110 14.85 -3.35 -17.10
CA ALA A 110 16.18 -3.41 -16.51
C ALA A 110 16.95 -2.14 -16.85
N LEU A 111 17.73 -1.61 -15.91
CA LEU A 111 18.56 -0.43 -16.16
C LEU A 111 19.57 -0.68 -17.28
N THR A 112 20.08 -1.91 -17.41
CA THR A 112 20.99 -2.27 -18.50
C THR A 112 20.34 -2.14 -19.87
N ASP A 113 19.04 -2.40 -19.96
CA ASP A 113 18.31 -2.31 -21.23
C ASP A 113 17.93 -0.85 -21.51
N GLN A 114 17.55 -0.10 -20.48
CA GLN A 114 17.22 1.32 -20.62
C GLN A 114 18.42 2.18 -21.02
N PHE A 115 19.63 1.77 -20.60
CA PHE A 115 20.90 2.45 -20.90
C PHE A 115 21.76 1.63 -21.86
N SER A 116 21.15 0.85 -22.77
CA SER A 116 21.88 -0.02 -23.71
C SER A 116 22.91 0.71 -24.56
N GLU A 117 22.68 2.00 -24.86
CA GLU A 117 23.53 2.80 -25.74
C GLU A 117 24.83 3.30 -25.10
N VAL A 118 24.98 3.21 -23.77
CA VAL A 118 26.15 3.78 -23.08
C VAL A 118 27.40 2.94 -23.22
N ALA A 119 27.26 1.65 -23.58
CA ALA A 119 28.37 0.74 -23.83
C ALA A 119 27.95 -0.48 -24.67
N LYS A 120 28.90 -1.05 -25.41
CA LYS A 120 28.65 -2.19 -26.32
C LYS A 120 28.44 -3.55 -25.63
N THR A 121 28.75 -3.65 -24.33
CA THR A 121 28.65 -4.92 -23.59
C THR A 121 27.90 -4.71 -22.29
N GLN A 122 27.18 -5.73 -21.84
CA GLN A 122 26.42 -5.67 -20.58
C GLN A 122 27.31 -5.30 -19.38
N THR A 123 28.50 -5.88 -19.28
CA THR A 123 29.48 -5.54 -18.23
C THR A 123 29.94 -4.08 -18.33
N GLY A 124 30.09 -3.56 -19.54
CA GLY A 124 30.39 -2.15 -19.78
C GLY A 124 29.26 -1.24 -19.29
N ILE A 125 28.01 -1.60 -19.57
CA ILE A 125 26.83 -0.85 -19.13
C ILE A 125 26.74 -0.83 -17.59
N ILE A 126 26.89 -1.98 -16.93
CA ILE A 126 26.89 -2.08 -15.46
C ILE A 126 27.98 -1.20 -14.85
N ARG A 127 29.20 -1.26 -15.39
CA ARG A 127 30.32 -0.45 -14.91
C ARG A 127 30.05 1.05 -15.11
N TRP A 128 29.45 1.43 -16.23
CA TRP A 128 29.08 2.83 -16.49
C TRP A 128 28.01 3.31 -15.51
N LEU A 129 26.93 2.53 -15.33
CA LEU A 129 25.86 2.83 -14.39
C LEU A 129 26.41 3.04 -12.97
N GLY A 130 27.23 2.11 -12.47
CA GLY A 130 27.78 2.20 -11.13
C GLY A 130 28.76 3.37 -10.91
N LYS A 131 29.31 3.96 -11.97
CA LYS A 131 30.27 5.07 -11.88
C LYS A 131 29.68 6.45 -12.10
N ASN A 132 28.64 6.54 -12.94
CA ASN A 132 28.15 7.82 -13.46
C ASN A 132 26.71 8.12 -13.05
N THR A 133 26.07 7.24 -12.27
CA THR A 133 24.64 7.41 -11.93
C THR A 133 24.35 7.28 -10.45
N HIS A 134 23.33 8.02 -10.01
CA HIS A 134 22.78 7.98 -8.66
C HIS A 134 21.26 7.78 -8.73
N PRO A 135 20.73 6.62 -8.29
CA PRO A 135 19.29 6.39 -8.25
C PRO A 135 18.66 7.07 -7.03
N GLU A 136 17.59 7.82 -7.24
CA GLU A 136 16.77 8.45 -6.22
C GLU A 136 15.33 7.88 -6.30
N ILE A 137 14.84 7.32 -5.21
CA ILE A 137 13.44 6.88 -5.11
C ILE A 137 12.59 8.09 -4.69
N THR A 138 11.76 8.59 -5.61
CA THR A 138 10.88 9.74 -5.33
C THR A 138 9.45 9.34 -4.96
N ARG A 139 9.03 8.12 -5.31
CA ARG A 139 7.76 7.53 -4.83
C ARG A 139 8.04 6.09 -4.41
N LYS A 140 7.94 5.84 -3.10
CA LYS A 140 8.13 4.51 -2.48
C LYS A 140 7.08 3.51 -2.96
N PRO A 141 7.25 2.19 -2.76
CA PRO A 141 6.16 1.24 -2.98
C PRO A 141 4.95 1.63 -2.12
N LEU A 142 3.74 1.34 -2.60
CA LEU A 142 2.50 1.91 -2.06
C LEU A 142 2.27 1.56 -0.58
N ILE A 143 2.34 0.28 -0.22
CA ILE A 143 2.07 -0.20 1.15
C ILE A 143 3.13 0.31 2.14
N PRO A 144 4.45 0.24 1.84
CA PRO A 144 5.47 0.88 2.67
C PRO A 144 5.25 2.38 2.88
N ASP A 145 4.85 3.12 1.83
CA ASP A 145 4.54 4.55 1.94
C ASP A 145 3.38 4.79 2.91
N LEU A 146 2.27 4.07 2.74
CA LEU A 146 1.11 4.16 3.63
C LEU A 146 1.45 3.80 5.08
N TYR A 147 2.19 2.71 5.30
CA TYR A 147 2.66 2.32 6.63
C TYR A 147 3.50 3.41 7.30
N GLU A 148 4.46 4.00 6.55
CA GLU A 148 5.27 5.09 7.06
C GLU A 148 4.45 6.34 7.37
N ARG A 149 3.46 6.70 6.54
CA ARG A 149 2.55 7.81 6.81
C ARG A 149 1.83 7.62 8.15
N LEU A 150 1.20 6.46 8.36
CA LEU A 150 0.50 6.12 9.61
C LEU A 150 1.44 6.13 10.82
N LYS A 151 2.63 5.55 10.67
CA LYS A 151 3.64 5.49 11.74
C LYS A 151 4.16 6.89 12.10
N ASN A 152 4.50 7.70 11.11
CA ASN A 152 5.07 9.03 11.31
C ASN A 152 4.04 10.04 11.83
N ALA A 153 2.75 9.81 11.59
CA ALA A 153 1.69 10.60 12.19
C ALA A 153 1.66 10.50 13.73
N GLY A 154 2.18 9.42 14.31
CA GLY A 154 2.28 9.23 15.77
C GLY A 154 0.93 9.09 16.50
N ILE A 155 -0.18 9.01 15.75
CA ILE A 155 -1.55 8.94 16.27
C ILE A 155 -2.03 7.49 16.35
N ILE A 156 -1.65 6.66 15.38
CA ILE A 156 -2.16 5.29 15.25
C ILE A 156 -1.51 4.36 16.27
N SER A 157 -2.28 3.43 16.82
CA SER A 157 -1.81 2.53 17.87
C SER A 157 -0.73 1.58 17.37
N GLU A 158 0.32 1.37 18.18
CA GLU A 158 1.41 0.46 17.86
C GLU A 158 0.91 -0.97 17.58
N LYS A 159 -0.14 -1.39 18.29
CA LYS A 159 -0.78 -2.69 18.08
C LYS A 159 -1.30 -2.84 16.64
N TYR A 160 -1.96 -1.82 16.10
CA TYR A 160 -2.44 -1.87 14.72
C TYR A 160 -1.28 -1.78 13.71
N LEU A 161 -0.29 -0.91 13.95
CA LEU A 161 0.90 -0.84 13.09
C LEU A 161 1.64 -2.18 13.01
N ASP A 162 1.71 -2.93 14.12
CA ASP A 162 2.27 -4.29 14.14
C ASP A 162 1.45 -5.26 13.28
N THR A 163 0.11 -5.16 13.25
CA THR A 163 -0.70 -6.01 12.35
C THR A 163 -0.48 -5.69 10.88
N VAL A 164 -0.30 -4.41 10.54
CA VAL A 164 0.04 -3.97 9.17
C VAL A 164 1.40 -4.54 8.77
N TYR A 165 2.42 -4.37 9.62
CA TYR A 165 3.77 -4.88 9.37
C TYR A 165 3.80 -6.41 9.23
N LYS A 166 3.09 -7.14 10.09
CA LYS A 166 2.95 -8.61 9.99
C LYS A 166 2.32 -9.04 8.68
N ARG A 167 1.30 -8.32 8.20
CA ARG A 167 0.64 -8.62 6.92
C ARG A 167 1.52 -8.29 5.72
N MET A 168 2.30 -7.21 5.76
CA MET A 168 3.35 -6.93 4.77
C MET A 168 4.34 -8.10 4.66
N ASN A 169 4.84 -8.59 5.80
CA ASN A 169 5.75 -9.74 5.83
C ASN A 169 5.09 -11.03 5.35
N LYS A 170 3.82 -11.25 5.67
CA LYS A 170 3.05 -12.40 5.18
C LYS A 170 2.92 -12.39 3.67
N ILE A 171 2.62 -11.24 3.05
CA ILE A 171 2.57 -11.09 1.58
C ILE A 171 3.93 -11.45 0.97
N ALA A 172 5.03 -10.87 1.48
CA ALA A 172 6.36 -11.19 1.01
C ALA A 172 6.70 -12.69 1.17
N GLY A 173 6.31 -13.28 2.29
CA GLY A 173 6.46 -14.70 2.57
C GLY A 173 5.69 -15.58 1.59
N VAL A 174 4.46 -15.23 1.23
CA VAL A 174 3.65 -15.94 0.23
C VAL A 174 4.27 -15.84 -1.15
N ILE A 175 4.71 -14.65 -1.58
CA ILE A 175 5.41 -14.47 -2.86
C ILE A 175 6.64 -15.39 -2.91
N GLY A 176 7.47 -15.38 -1.86
CA GLY A 176 8.66 -16.23 -1.78
C GLY A 176 8.32 -17.73 -1.77
N PHE A 177 7.34 -18.14 -0.96
CA PHE A 177 6.86 -19.51 -0.85
C PHE A 177 6.36 -20.03 -2.21
N LEU A 178 5.42 -19.32 -2.84
CA LEU A 178 4.83 -19.73 -4.10
C LEU A 178 5.81 -19.63 -5.27
N SER A 179 6.75 -18.66 -5.25
CA SER A 179 7.83 -18.59 -6.24
C SER A 179 8.77 -19.79 -6.15
N ALA A 180 9.13 -20.21 -4.93
CA ALA A 180 9.98 -21.38 -4.69
C ALA A 180 9.25 -22.70 -4.97
N TYR A 181 7.94 -22.72 -4.74
CA TYR A 181 7.07 -23.87 -5.02
C TYR A 181 6.90 -24.11 -6.53
N ASN A 182 7.05 -23.06 -7.35
CA ASN A 182 6.74 -23.12 -8.77
C ASN A 182 7.91 -23.63 -9.63
N SER A 183 7.81 -24.90 -10.03
CA SER A 183 8.33 -25.39 -11.30
C SER A 183 7.23 -25.23 -12.37
N SER A 184 7.19 -24.05 -12.99
CA SER A 184 6.46 -23.71 -14.22
C SER A 184 4.91 -23.62 -14.13
N GLU A 185 4.41 -22.38 -14.17
CA GLU A 185 3.05 -21.94 -14.55
C GLU A 185 1.87 -22.18 -13.57
N ALA A 186 1.09 -21.11 -13.33
CA ALA A 186 -0.09 -21.09 -12.45
C ALA A 186 -1.16 -22.17 -12.76
N PRO A 187 -1.49 -22.51 -14.02
CA PRO A 187 -2.49 -23.54 -14.33
C PRO A 187 -2.13 -24.94 -13.80
N ILE A 188 -0.83 -25.28 -13.81
CA ILE A 188 -0.34 -26.58 -13.33
C ILE A 188 -0.54 -26.68 -11.82
N LEU A 189 -0.35 -25.58 -11.09
CA LEU A 189 -0.55 -25.57 -9.65
C LEU A 189 -2.03 -25.60 -9.25
N TYR A 190 -2.92 -24.92 -9.98
CA TYR A 190 -4.37 -25.06 -9.76
C TYR A 190 -4.85 -26.50 -9.96
N GLN A 191 -4.30 -27.21 -10.95
CA GLN A 191 -4.58 -28.66 -11.12
C GLN A 191 -4.05 -29.49 -9.95
N ARG A 192 -2.83 -29.21 -9.47
CA ARG A 192 -2.25 -29.90 -8.29
C ARG A 192 -3.08 -29.67 -7.02
N LEU A 193 -3.50 -28.42 -6.78
CA LEU A 193 -4.36 -28.02 -5.66
C LEU A 193 -5.71 -28.76 -5.64
N GLN A 194 -6.21 -29.18 -6.81
CA GLN A 194 -7.44 -29.96 -6.93
C GLN A 194 -7.22 -31.47 -6.75
N SER A 195 -6.02 -31.98 -7.07
CA SER A 195 -5.72 -33.42 -7.06
C SER A 195 -5.24 -34.00 -5.73
N ALA A 196 -4.55 -33.23 -4.87
CA ALA A 196 -3.93 -33.73 -3.64
C ALA A 196 -4.42 -32.98 -2.40
N LYS A 197 -5.17 -33.66 -1.51
CA LYS A 197 -5.83 -33.04 -0.35
C LYS A 197 -4.85 -32.45 0.68
N GLU A 198 -3.78 -33.17 1.01
CA GLU A 198 -2.81 -32.74 2.02
C GLU A 198 -1.93 -31.59 1.52
N GLU A 199 -1.48 -31.66 0.27
CA GLU A 199 -0.73 -30.61 -0.41
C GLU A 199 -1.57 -29.33 -0.54
N SER A 200 -2.85 -29.47 -0.90
CA SER A 200 -3.81 -28.37 -0.96
C SER A 200 -3.99 -27.70 0.40
N ALA A 201 -4.08 -28.47 1.48
CA ALA A 201 -4.19 -27.94 2.83
C ALA A 201 -2.92 -27.19 3.26
N PHE A 202 -1.74 -27.71 2.93
CA PHE A 202 -0.47 -27.07 3.21
C PHE A 202 -0.30 -25.74 2.44
N ILE A 203 -0.67 -25.70 1.16
CA ILE A 203 -0.62 -24.44 0.39
C ILE A 203 -1.63 -23.43 0.96
N LYS A 204 -2.87 -23.85 1.19
CA LYS A 204 -3.93 -22.97 1.71
C LYS A 204 -3.59 -22.36 3.08
N SER A 205 -2.92 -23.09 3.95
CA SER A 205 -2.48 -22.56 5.26
C SER A 205 -1.36 -21.53 5.14
N ASN A 206 -0.62 -21.53 4.03
CA ASN A 206 0.44 -20.58 3.75
C ASN A 206 -0.03 -19.32 3.04
N LEU A 207 -1.21 -19.29 2.40
CA LEU A 207 -1.79 -18.11 1.73
C LEU A 207 -2.07 -16.94 2.68
N CYS A 208 -2.29 -15.74 2.12
CA CYS A 208 -2.64 -14.54 2.87
C CYS A 208 -4.07 -14.63 3.42
N ASN A 209 -5.05 -14.92 2.55
CA ASN A 209 -6.48 -15.00 2.87
C ASN A 209 -6.98 -13.83 3.74
N PHE A 210 -6.53 -12.61 3.44
CA PHE A 210 -6.97 -11.43 4.20
C PHE A 210 -8.44 -11.15 3.94
N ASN A 211 -9.15 -10.75 4.99
CA ASN A 211 -10.56 -10.37 4.93
C ASN A 211 -10.73 -8.87 5.19
N PHE A 212 -11.96 -8.38 5.06
CA PHE A 212 -12.30 -6.98 5.24
C PHE A 212 -12.70 -6.63 6.69
N ASP A 213 -12.54 -7.52 7.66
CA ASP A 213 -13.05 -7.31 9.02
C ASP A 213 -12.45 -6.04 9.64
N THR A 214 -11.12 -5.88 9.57
CA THR A 214 -10.45 -4.69 10.13
C THR A 214 -10.82 -3.42 9.36
N PHE A 215 -11.04 -3.52 8.05
CA PHE A 215 -11.50 -2.41 7.22
C PHE A 215 -12.88 -1.89 7.67
N PHE A 216 -13.83 -2.78 7.93
CA PHE A 216 -15.17 -2.40 8.40
C PHE A 216 -15.18 -1.98 9.87
N ILE A 217 -14.33 -2.57 10.72
CA ILE A 217 -14.20 -2.10 12.11
C ILE A 217 -13.68 -0.65 12.12
N LEU A 218 -12.68 -0.31 11.30
CA LEU A 218 -12.19 1.07 11.19
C LEU A 218 -13.29 2.05 10.78
N ASP A 219 -14.19 1.66 9.87
CA ASP A 219 -15.34 2.48 9.49
C ASP A 219 -16.26 2.75 10.68
N HIS A 220 -16.66 1.70 11.40
CA HIS A 220 -17.46 1.84 12.61
C HIS A 220 -16.80 2.72 13.68
N GLU A 221 -15.48 2.69 13.79
CA GLU A 221 -14.75 3.55 14.72
C GLU A 221 -14.74 5.01 14.28
N ILE A 222 -14.68 5.28 12.97
CA ILE A 222 -14.81 6.63 12.42
C ILE A 222 -16.20 7.21 12.69
N LEU A 223 -17.27 6.43 12.46
CA LEU A 223 -18.64 6.87 12.72
C LEU A 223 -18.83 7.26 14.19
N LYS A 224 -18.31 6.46 15.14
CA LYS A 224 -18.37 6.80 16.57
C LYS A 224 -17.60 8.07 16.92
N LEU A 225 -16.47 8.35 16.27
CA LEU A 225 -15.71 9.60 16.47
C LEU A 225 -16.47 10.81 15.93
N ILE A 226 -17.19 10.67 14.82
CA ILE A 226 -18.04 11.74 14.27
C ILE A 226 -19.23 12.02 15.19
N GLU A 227 -19.84 10.99 15.77
CA GLU A 227 -20.98 11.13 16.67
C GLU A 227 -20.60 11.64 18.08
N ASN A 228 -19.38 11.36 18.53
CA ASN A 228 -18.93 11.68 19.89
C ASN A 228 -17.42 11.99 19.94
N ASP A 229 -17.10 13.28 20.08
CA ASP A 229 -15.72 13.78 20.20
C ASP A 229 -14.94 13.19 21.39
N ASN A 230 -15.62 12.67 22.43
CA ASN A 230 -14.97 12.04 23.59
C ASN A 230 -14.72 10.55 23.41
N TYR A 231 -15.16 9.96 22.28
CA TYR A 231 -14.92 8.55 21.99
C TYR A 231 -13.42 8.29 21.78
N LYS A 232 -12.94 7.17 22.30
CA LYS A 232 -11.55 6.73 22.13
C LYS A 232 -11.53 5.47 21.30
N SER A 233 -11.04 5.59 20.06
CA SER A 233 -10.89 4.43 19.19
C SER A 233 -9.75 3.54 19.64
N VAL A 234 -9.94 2.22 19.51
CA VAL A 234 -8.90 1.21 19.78
C VAL A 234 -7.71 1.27 18.80
N PHE A 235 -7.88 1.95 17.67
CA PHE A 235 -6.84 2.15 16.66
C PHE A 235 -5.99 3.41 16.89
N ILE A 236 -6.36 4.24 17.88
CA ILE A 236 -5.60 5.43 18.24
C ILE A 236 -4.72 5.09 19.45
N GLY A 237 -3.45 5.47 19.39
CA GLY A 237 -2.51 5.31 20.48
C GLY A 237 -2.91 6.21 21.65
N ASN A 238 -2.62 5.78 22.88
CA ASN A 238 -2.71 6.68 24.02
C ASN A 238 -1.68 7.79 23.80
N GLU A 239 -2.12 9.04 23.71
CA GLU A 239 -1.23 10.20 23.66
C GLU A 239 -0.14 10.03 24.71
N LYS A 240 1.13 10.11 24.30
CA LYS A 240 2.18 10.46 25.26
C LYS A 240 1.88 11.90 25.68
N GLN A 241 1.19 12.04 26.81
CA GLN A 241 1.16 13.29 27.57
C GLN A 241 2.59 13.77 27.86
#